data_AF-A0A1E7YNN0-F1
#
_entry.id   AF-A0A1E7YNN0-F1
#
_cell.length_a   1.000
_cell.length_b   1.000
_cell.length_c   1.000
_cell.angle_alpha   90.00
_cell.angle_beta   90.00
_cell.angle_gamma   90.00
#
_symmetry.space_group_name_H-M   'P 1'
#
loop_
_entity.id
_entity.type
_entity.pdbx_description
1 polymer ?
#
loop_
_entity_poly.entity_id
_entity_poly.type
_entity_poly.pdbx_seq_one_letter_code
_entity_poly.pdbx_strand_id
1 'polypeptide(L)' 'MRTTANVTCRSNLATRQQVRRWMRSAVGYYENATLLVEAADEEFDLPDGGLDNETHWVWDEAVDAIMSLEDHQ' A
#
# COMPACT_ATOMS: atom_id res chain seq x y z
N MET A 1 17.84 -34.64 18.88
CA MET A 1 16.40 -34.34 18.71
C MET A 1 16.22 -32.83 18.64
N ARG A 2 15.56 -32.36 17.58
CA ARG A 2 14.91 -31.04 17.38
C ARG A 2 15.80 -29.79 17.37
N THR A 3 16.20 -29.37 16.18
CA THR A 3 16.33 -27.94 15.85
C THR A 3 15.28 -27.66 14.78
N THR A 4 14.13 -27.15 15.22
CA THR A 4 13.02 -26.74 14.37
C THR A 4 13.44 -25.59 13.47
N ALA A 5 13.12 -25.72 12.19
CA ALA A 5 13.27 -24.71 11.17
C ALA A 5 12.65 -23.39 11.61
N ASN A 6 13.42 -22.30 11.53
CA ASN A 6 12.85 -20.97 11.45
C ASN A 6 13.39 -20.30 10.18
N VAL A 7 12.90 -20.80 9.04
CA VAL A 7 12.94 -20.04 7.80
C VAL A 7 11.88 -18.96 7.97
N THR A 8 12.25 -17.84 8.59
CA THR A 8 11.44 -16.64 8.50
C THR A 8 11.61 -16.12 7.08
N CYS A 9 10.83 -16.65 6.14
CA CYS A 9 10.62 -15.99 4.87
C CYS A 9 9.97 -14.64 5.23
N ARG A 10 10.75 -13.56 5.21
CA ARG A 10 10.21 -12.20 5.31
C ARG A 10 9.52 -11.89 3.98
N SER A 11 8.42 -12.56 3.69
CA SER A 11 7.41 -12.00 2.81
C SER A 11 6.71 -10.96 3.66
N ASN A 12 7.27 -9.75 3.72
CA ASN A 12 6.61 -8.59 4.31
C ASN A 12 5.51 -8.12 3.35
N LEU A 13 4.65 -9.05 2.90
CA LEU A 13 3.54 -8.78 2.01
C LEU A 13 2.61 -7.84 2.75
N ALA A 14 2.70 -6.56 2.43
CA ALA A 14 1.93 -5.55 3.10
C ALA A 14 0.45 -5.86 2.94
N THR A 15 -0.24 -5.93 4.06
CA THR A 15 -1.68 -6.15 4.04
C THR A 15 -2.37 -4.90 3.51
N ARG A 16 -3.48 -5.08 2.80
CA ARG A 16 -4.35 -3.97 2.34
C ARG A 16 -4.67 -2.96 3.45
N GLN A 17 -4.83 -3.44 4.68
CA GLN A 17 -5.12 -2.57 5.84
C GLN A 17 -3.92 -1.71 6.27
N GLN A 18 -2.68 -2.21 6.16
CA GLN A 18 -1.47 -1.44 6.44
C GLN A 18 -1.30 -0.33 5.40
N VAL A 19 -1.44 -0.68 4.12
CA VAL A 19 -1.34 0.26 3.00
C VAL A 19 -2.40 1.35 3.12
N ARG A 20 -3.68 1.00 3.39
CA ARG A 20 -4.75 1.98 3.63
C ARG A 20 -4.41 2.99 4.73
N ARG A 21 -3.92 2.51 5.88
CA ARG A 21 -3.59 3.39 7.02
C ARG A 21 -2.46 4.33 6.66
N TRP A 22 -1.44 3.81 5.99
CA TRP A 22 -0.32 4.61 5.53
C TRP A 22 -0.77 5.66 4.51
N MET A 23 -1.55 5.26 3.49
CA MET A 23 -2.05 6.15 2.44
C MET A 23 -2.85 7.32 3.02
N ARG A 24 -3.72 7.08 4.01
CA ARG A 24 -4.48 8.17 4.67
C ARG A 24 -3.60 9.15 5.44
N SER A 25 -2.45 8.72 5.96
CA SER A 25 -1.49 9.65 6.58
C SER A 25 -0.60 10.36 5.55
N ALA A 26 -0.38 9.71 4.42
CA ALA A 26 0.53 10.14 3.37
C ALA A 26 -0.15 11.07 2.35
N VAL A 27 -1.45 10.91 2.09
CA VAL A 27 -2.18 11.55 0.98
C VAL A 27 -2.05 13.07 0.93
N GLY A 28 -1.94 13.75 2.08
CA GLY A 28 -1.72 15.21 2.10
C GLY A 28 -0.36 15.67 1.56
N TYR A 29 0.57 14.76 1.33
CA TYR A 29 1.90 15.03 0.76
C TYR A 29 2.01 14.70 -0.73
N TYR A 30 0.97 14.12 -1.34
CA TYR A 30 0.98 13.67 -2.73
C TYR A 30 -0.14 14.33 -3.52
N GLU A 31 0.15 14.77 -4.73
CA GLU A 31 -0.78 15.56 -5.56
C GLU A 31 -1.87 14.69 -6.23
N ASN A 32 -1.62 13.39 -6.40
CA ASN A 32 -2.52 12.50 -7.10
C ASN A 32 -2.37 11.04 -6.65
N ALA A 33 -3.33 10.20 -7.07
CA ALA A 33 -3.38 8.79 -6.70
C ALA A 33 -2.16 8.01 -7.19
N THR A 34 -1.65 8.34 -8.39
CA THR A 34 -0.50 7.67 -8.99
C THR A 34 0.75 7.81 -8.13
N LEU A 35 1.11 9.03 -7.75
CA LEU A 35 2.27 9.28 -6.88
C LEU A 35 2.10 8.63 -5.50
N LEU A 36 0.87 8.56 -4.98
CA LEU A 36 0.57 7.92 -3.71
C LEU A 36 0.73 6.39 -3.79
N VAL A 37 0.32 5.77 -4.91
CA VAL A 37 0.50 4.33 -5.15
C VAL A 37 1.97 4.01 -5.39
N GLU A 38 2.70 4.83 -6.14
CA GLU A 38 4.15 4.66 -6.37
C GLU A 38 4.93 4.68 -5.05
N ALA A 39 4.64 5.65 -4.19
CA ALA A 39 5.26 5.72 -2.88
C ALA A 39 4.84 4.55 -1.96
N ALA A 40 3.60 4.05 -2.09
CA ALA A 40 3.19 2.85 -1.37
C ALA A 40 3.92 1.60 -1.88
N ASP A 41 4.15 1.48 -3.19
CA ASP A 41 4.90 0.38 -3.79
C ASP A 41 6.34 0.34 -3.29
N GLU A 42 7.01 1.50 -3.24
CA GLU A 42 8.38 1.62 -2.71
C GLU A 42 8.46 1.28 -1.21
N GLU A 43 7.47 1.67 -0.41
CA GLU A 43 7.44 1.42 1.04
C GLU A 43 7.09 -0.04 1.39
N PHE A 44 6.20 -0.66 0.62
CA PHE A 44 5.55 -1.92 0.98
C PHE A 44 5.89 -3.11 0.08
N ASP A 45 6.56 -2.89 -1.05
CA ASP A 45 6.87 -3.91 -2.07
C ASP A 45 5.60 -4.67 -2.47
N LEU A 46 4.68 -3.98 -3.17
CA LEU A 46 3.33 -4.50 -3.37
C LEU A 46 3.36 -5.76 -4.24
N PRO A 47 2.61 -6.80 -3.85
CA PRO A 47 2.52 -8.01 -4.66
C PRO A 47 1.81 -7.76 -5.99
N ASP A 48 2.02 -8.70 -6.93
CA ASP A 48 1.24 -8.83 -8.16
C ASP A 48 1.28 -7.61 -9.11
N GLY A 49 2.39 -6.88 -9.12
CA GLY A 49 2.66 -5.80 -10.06
C GLY A 49 1.73 -4.61 -9.85
N GLY A 50 1.50 -4.23 -8.58
CA GLY A 50 0.46 -3.29 -8.16
C GLY A 50 0.31 -2.02 -9.01
N LEU A 51 1.43 -1.43 -9.47
CA LEU A 51 1.44 -0.26 -10.34
C LEU A 51 1.02 -0.57 -11.80
N ASP A 52 1.46 -1.69 -12.35
CA ASP A 52 1.15 -2.10 -13.73
C ASP A 52 -0.24 -2.77 -13.87
N ASN A 53 -0.88 -3.07 -12.74
CA ASN A 53 -2.21 -3.66 -12.69
C ASN A 53 -3.25 -2.61 -12.27
N GLU A 54 -3.92 -1.99 -13.24
CA GLU A 54 -4.96 -0.99 -13.02
C GLU A 54 -6.17 -1.52 -12.21
N THR A 55 -6.35 -2.85 -12.14
CA THR A 55 -7.41 -3.49 -11.32
C THR A 55 -6.94 -3.87 -9.92
N HIS A 56 -5.71 -3.52 -9.56
CA HIS A 56 -5.15 -3.84 -8.27
C HIS A 56 -5.85 -3.02 -7.18
N TRP A 57 -6.13 -3.66 -6.05
CA TRP A 57 -6.84 -3.05 -4.92
C TRP A 57 -6.14 -1.81 -4.34
N VAL A 58 -4.85 -1.62 -4.63
CA VAL A 58 -4.08 -0.45 -4.19
C VAL A 58 -4.62 0.86 -4.77
N TRP A 59 -5.14 0.82 -6.00
CA TRP A 59 -5.74 1.98 -6.65
C TRP A 59 -7.04 2.40 -5.95
N ASP A 60 -7.86 1.43 -5.53
CA ASP A 60 -9.06 1.71 -4.72
C ASP A 60 -8.68 2.43 -3.40
N GLU A 61 -7.59 1.98 -2.75
CA GLU A 61 -7.14 2.58 -1.50
C GLU A 61 -6.60 4.01 -1.69
N ALA A 62 -5.91 4.27 -2.80
CA ALA A 62 -5.41 5.59 -3.12
C ALA A 62 -6.54 6.57 -3.44
N VAL A 63 -7.54 6.15 -4.22
CA VAL A 63 -8.74 6.95 -4.51
C VAL A 63 -9.53 7.22 -3.23
N ASP A 64 -9.78 6.20 -2.40
CA ASP A 64 -10.48 6.36 -1.11
C ASP A 64 -9.74 7.33 -0.19
N ALA A 65 -8.40 7.28 -0.15
CA ALA A 65 -7.59 8.21 0.63
C ALA A 65 -7.72 9.66 0.15
N ILE A 66 -7.70 9.90 -1.17
CA ILE A 66 -7.85 11.24 -1.76
C ILE A 66 -9.27 11.78 -1.53
N MET A 67 -10.29 10.97 -1.80
CA MET A 67 -11.68 11.36 -1.55
C MET A 67 -11.94 11.66 -0.07
N SER A 68 -11.32 10.88 0.84
CA SER A 68 -11.41 11.14 2.28
C SER A 68 -10.71 12.43 2.71
N LEU A 69 -9.68 12.88 1.96
CA LEU A 69 -9.02 14.16 2.19
C LEU A 69 -9.89 15.33 1.70
N GLU A 70 -10.54 15.17 0.55
CA GLU A 70 -11.40 16.18 -0.08
C GLU A 70 -12.69 16.44 0.72
N ASP A 71 -13.26 15.43 1.39
CA ASP A 71 -14.46 15.57 2.23
C ASP A 71 -14.24 16.40 3.52
N HIS A 72 -12.98 16.71 3.86
CA HIS A 72 -12.61 17.46 5.05
C HIS A 72 -12.00 18.85 4.76
N GLN A 73 -12.16 19.37 3.54
CA GLN A 73 -11.83 20.76 3.14
C GLN A 73 -13.08 21.64 3.09
#